data_AF-A0A5B0SP62-F1
#
_entry.id   AF-A0A5B0SP62-F1
#
_cell.length_a   1.000
_cell.length_b   1.000
_cell.length_c   1.000
_cell.angle_alpha   90.00
_cell.angle_beta   90.00
_cell.angle_gamma   90.00
#
_symmetry.space_group_name_H-M   'P 1'
#
loop_
_entity.id
_entity.type
_entity.pdbx_description
1 polymer ?
#
loop_
_entity_poly.entity_id
_entity_poly.type
_entity_poly.pdbx_seq_one_letter_code
_entity_poly.pdbx_strand_id
1 'polypeptide(L)'
;EEALRLRAGGITQPILLLEGFFDASDLPTISAQRLHTAVHNLEQLEALEAAKLAEPVTVCMKLDTGLQRLVERPETAEALYQRLTQFENVRQPVNIVSHFGRADE
;
A
#
# COMPACT_ATOMS: atom_id res chain seq x y z
N GLU A 1 5.01 -9.40 -8.40
CA GLU A 1 5.54 -9.91 -9.69
C GLU A 1 5.01 -9.19 -10.93
N GLU A 2 3.70 -9.04 -11.10
CA GLU A 2 3.10 -8.49 -12.34
C GLU A 2 3.57 -7.06 -12.67
N ALA A 3 3.69 -6.19 -11.66
CA ALA A 3 4.19 -4.83 -11.83
C ALA A 3 5.63 -4.79 -12.40
N LEU A 4 6.47 -5.74 -12.02
CA LEU A 4 7.85 -5.83 -12.54
C LEU A 4 7.87 -6.27 -14.00
N ARG A 5 6.94 -7.13 -14.41
CA ARG A 5 6.78 -7.50 -15.83
C ARG A 5 6.36 -6.29 -16.67
N LEU A 6 5.45 -5.46 -16.16
CA LEU A 6 5.08 -4.20 -16.82
C LEU A 6 6.28 -3.25 -16.94
N ARG A 7 7.09 -3.11 -15.88
CA ARG A 7 8.33 -2.30 -15.91
C ARG A 7 9.35 -2.85 -16.91
N ALA A 8 9.56 -4.16 -16.94
CA ALA A 8 10.42 -4.82 -17.93
C ALA A 8 9.92 -4.64 -19.37
N GLY A 9 8.60 -4.52 -19.56
CA GLY A 9 7.96 -4.18 -20.84
C GLY A 9 8.02 -2.69 -21.20
N GLY A 10 8.70 -1.85 -20.42
CA GLY A 10 8.88 -0.43 -20.70
C GLY A 10 7.74 0.49 -20.26
N ILE A 11 6.77 -0.02 -19.47
CA ILE A 11 5.71 0.82 -18.90
C ILE A 11 6.30 1.75 -17.84
N THR A 12 6.13 3.05 -18.03
CA THR A 12 6.66 4.10 -17.13
C THR A 12 5.56 4.78 -16.29
N GLN A 13 4.30 4.53 -16.62
CA GLN A 13 3.14 5.04 -15.87
C GLN A 13 3.15 4.51 -14.43
N PRO A 14 2.50 5.22 -13.49
CA PRO A 14 2.26 4.72 -12.14
C PRO A 14 1.56 3.35 -12.18
N ILE A 15 2.04 2.42 -11.34
CA ILE A 15 1.43 1.08 -11.18
C ILE A 15 1.07 0.92 -9.71
N LEU A 16 -0.17 0.54 -9.45
CA LEU A 16 -0.68 0.28 -8.10
C LEU A 16 -0.73 -1.23 -7.82
N LEU A 17 -0.11 -1.64 -6.72
CA LEU A 17 -0.26 -2.97 -6.15
C LEU A 17 -1.55 -3.02 -5.31
N LEU A 18 -2.62 -3.60 -5.85
CA LEU A 18 -3.96 -3.60 -5.23
C LEU A 18 -4.07 -4.43 -3.94
N GLU A 19 -3.17 -5.41 -3.78
CA GLU A 19 -3.03 -6.25 -2.60
C GLU A 19 -1.84 -5.82 -1.73
N GLY A 20 -1.15 -4.74 -2.12
CA GLY A 20 0.05 -4.31 -1.43
C GLY A 20 1.25 -5.22 -1.71
N PHE A 21 2.05 -5.46 -0.67
CA PHE A 21 3.21 -6.34 -0.69
C PHE A 21 3.08 -7.42 0.39
N PHE A 22 3.73 -8.55 0.16
CA PHE A 22 3.67 -9.71 1.04
C PHE A 22 4.92 -9.90 1.90
N ASP A 23 6.05 -9.30 1.48
CA ASP A 23 7.32 -9.38 2.20
C ASP A 23 7.95 -7.98 2.32
N ALA A 24 8.50 -7.65 3.49
CA ALA A 24 9.17 -6.36 3.74
C ALA A 24 10.40 -6.15 2.82
N SER A 25 11.03 -7.23 2.36
CA SER A 25 12.16 -7.20 1.43
C SER A 25 11.79 -6.68 0.04
N ASP A 26 10.49 -6.60 -0.29
CA ASP A 26 10.02 -5.99 -1.55
C ASP A 26 10.04 -4.45 -1.51
N LEU A 27 10.06 -3.83 -0.32
CA LEU A 27 9.94 -2.37 -0.18
C LEU A 27 11.04 -1.56 -0.90
N PRO A 28 12.34 -1.95 -0.87
CA PRO A 28 13.36 -1.30 -1.68
C PRO A 28 13.06 -1.36 -3.18
N THR A 29 12.52 -2.48 -3.67
CA THR A 29 12.12 -2.64 -5.07
C THR A 29 10.92 -1.76 -5.40
N ILE A 30 9.91 -1.72 -4.52
CA ILE A 30 8.73 -0.85 -4.66
C ILE A 30 9.15 0.63 -4.77
N SER A 31 10.05 1.06 -3.89
CA SER A 31 10.62 2.41 -3.90
C SER A 31 11.40 2.68 -5.20
N ALA A 32 12.35 1.82 -5.56
CA ALA A 32 13.20 2.00 -6.74
C ALA A 32 12.40 2.00 -8.06
N GLN A 33 11.37 1.17 -8.17
CA GLN A 33 10.51 1.06 -9.35
C GLN A 33 9.34 2.07 -9.35
N ARG A 34 9.28 2.94 -8.33
CA ARG A 34 8.24 3.97 -8.13
C ARG A 34 6.84 3.37 -8.23
N LEU A 35 6.64 2.23 -7.57
CA LEU A 35 5.34 1.58 -7.49
C LEU A 35 4.50 2.24 -6.39
N HIS A 36 3.19 2.28 -6.60
CA HIS A 36 2.23 2.62 -5.56
C HIS A 36 1.80 1.33 -4.88
N THR A 37 1.58 1.35 -3.58
CA THR A 37 1.19 0.15 -2.83
C THR A 37 -0.06 0.40 -2.00
N ALA A 38 -0.97 -0.57 -2.02
CA ALA A 38 -2.01 -0.62 -1.00
C ALA A 38 -1.39 -1.01 0.36
N VAL A 39 -1.97 -0.53 1.44
CA VAL A 39 -1.67 -0.96 2.82
C VAL A 39 -2.98 -1.31 3.51
N HIS A 40 -3.07 -2.51 4.08
CA HIS A 40 -4.33 -3.04 4.60
C HIS A 40 -4.19 -3.95 5.83
N ASN A 41 -2.97 -4.15 6.34
CA ASN A 41 -2.72 -4.87 7.60
C ASN A 41 -1.59 -4.21 8.40
N LEU A 42 -1.41 -4.65 9.64
CA LEU A 42 -0.39 -4.12 10.54
C LEU A 42 1.03 -4.48 10.09
N GLU A 43 1.24 -5.69 9.57
CA GLU A 43 2.55 -6.16 9.10
C GLU A 43 3.14 -5.27 7.99
N GLN A 44 2.30 -4.85 7.03
CA GLN A 44 2.70 -3.92 5.97
C GLN A 44 3.02 -2.53 6.54
N LEU A 45 2.25 -2.07 7.53
CA LEU A 45 2.54 -0.80 8.18
C LEU A 45 3.88 -0.87 8.90
N GLU A 46 4.09 -1.84 9.79
CA GLU A 46 5.33 -2.02 10.54
C GLU A 46 6.55 -2.21 9.61
N ALA A 47 6.39 -2.92 8.49
CA ALA A 47 7.43 -3.04 7.48
C ALA A 47 7.79 -1.68 6.86
N LEU A 48 6.81 -0.82 6.55
CA LEU A 48 7.05 0.53 6.04
C LEU A 48 7.74 1.43 7.07
N GLU A 49 7.38 1.29 8.36
CA GLU A 49 7.98 2.04 9.46
C GLU A 49 9.44 1.64 9.68
N ALA A 50 9.74 0.35 9.59
CA ALA A 50 11.09 -0.20 9.80
C ALA A 50 12.02 -0.04 8.58
N ALA A 51 11.47 0.17 7.38
CA ALA A 51 12.25 0.24 6.16
C ALA A 51 13.15 1.48 6.09
N LYS A 52 14.27 1.35 5.37
CA LYS A 52 15.09 2.49 4.93
C LYS A 52 15.00 2.57 3.43
N LEU A 53 14.20 3.49 2.93
CA LEU A 53 13.94 3.64 1.49
C LEU A 53 14.76 4.79 0.93
N ALA A 54 15.24 4.63 -0.30
CA ALA A 54 15.93 5.70 -1.01
C ALA A 54 14.96 6.83 -1.40
N GLU A 55 13.71 6.47 -1.69
CA GLU A 55 12.63 7.38 -2.06
C GLU A 55 11.33 6.97 -1.35
N PRO A 56 10.50 7.93 -0.90
CA PRO A 56 9.22 7.63 -0.30
C PRO A 56 8.26 6.98 -1.29
N VAL A 57 7.47 6.01 -0.81
CA VAL A 57 6.48 5.29 -1.59
C VAL A 57 5.11 5.94 -1.51
N THR A 58 4.36 5.91 -2.61
CA THR A 58 2.97 6.38 -2.60
C THR A 58 2.06 5.29 -2.08
N VAL A 59 1.35 5.58 -0.99
CA VAL A 59 0.49 4.60 -0.29
C VAL A 59 -0.99 4.89 -0.57
N CYS A 60 -1.74 3.81 -0.78
CA CYS A 60 -3.20 3.80 -0.74
C CYS A 60 -3.64 2.97 0.47
N MET A 61 -4.10 3.61 1.54
CA MET A 61 -4.70 2.91 2.66
C MET A 61 -6.01 2.26 2.20
N LYS A 62 -6.10 0.94 2.31
CA LYS A 62 -7.27 0.17 1.90
C LYS A 62 -8.25 0.08 3.07
N LEU A 63 -9.43 0.63 2.90
CA LEU A 63 -10.50 0.60 3.89
C LEU A 63 -11.49 -0.52 3.56
N ASP A 64 -11.79 -1.39 4.51
CA ASP A 64 -12.90 -2.33 4.40
C ASP A 64 -14.22 -1.59 4.71
N THR A 65 -15.09 -1.47 3.70
CA THR A 65 -16.38 -0.77 3.79
C THR A 65 -17.59 -1.72 3.75
N GLY A 66 -17.38 -3.02 3.94
CA GLY A 66 -18.47 -4.01 3.95
C GLY A 66 -18.22 -5.26 3.13
N LEU A 67 -17.00 -5.45 2.61
CA LEU A 67 -16.59 -6.67 1.93
C LEU A 67 -16.11 -7.74 2.94
N GLN A 68 -15.70 -7.34 4.14
CA GLN A 68 -15.22 -8.19 5.24
C GLN A 68 -14.09 -9.16 4.85
N ARG A 69 -13.34 -8.84 3.79
CA ARG A 69 -12.30 -9.73 3.24
C ARG A 69 -10.93 -9.53 3.86
N LEU A 70 -10.72 -8.44 4.61
CA LEU A 70 -9.43 -8.09 5.19
C LEU A 70 -9.67 -7.40 6.55
N VAL A 71 -9.96 -8.17 7.60
CA VAL A 71 -10.08 -7.61 8.95
C VAL A 71 -9.34 -8.48 9.96
N GLU A 72 -8.16 -8.03 10.35
CA GLU A 72 -7.61 -8.33 11.67
C GLU A 72 -7.28 -6.99 12.33
N ARG A 73 -8.14 -6.51 13.23
CA ARG A 73 -7.88 -5.28 14.01
C ARG A 73 -7.25 -5.65 15.35
N PRO A 74 -6.25 -4.88 15.76
CA PRO A 74 -6.39 -4.13 17.02
C PRO A 74 -6.52 -2.62 16.78
N GLU A 75 -6.11 -2.11 15.62
CA GLU A 75 -6.08 -0.67 15.32
C GLU A 75 -7.30 -0.22 14.50
N THR A 76 -7.84 0.95 14.82
CA THR A 76 -8.89 1.58 14.01
C THR A 76 -8.30 2.07 12.69
N ALA A 77 -9.14 2.19 11.66
CA ALA A 77 -8.74 2.82 10.39
C ALA A 77 -8.09 4.20 10.61
N GLU A 78 -8.58 4.95 11.61
CA GLU A 78 -8.00 6.22 12.01
C GLU A 78 -6.57 6.09 12.55
N ALA A 79 -6.30 5.10 13.41
CA ALA A 79 -4.94 4.88 13.95
C ALA A 79 -3.93 4.52 12.84
N LEU A 80 -4.32 3.63 11.92
CA LEU A 80 -3.50 3.29 10.74
C LEU A 80 -3.23 4.53 9.87
N TYR A 81 -4.25 5.34 9.61
CA TYR A 81 -4.11 6.57 8.85
C TYR A 81 -3.15 7.56 9.53
N GLN A 82 -3.33 7.80 10.83
CA GLN A 82 -2.47 8.69 11.61
C GLN A 82 -1.00 8.25 11.53
N ARG A 83 -0.73 6.96 11.74
CA ARG A 83 0.61 6.40 11.59
C ARG A 83 1.17 6.66 10.19
N LEU A 84 0.46 6.27 9.12
CA LEU A 84 0.89 6.50 7.73
C LEU A 84 1.17 7.98 7.40
N THR A 85 0.47 8.93 8.02
CA THR A 85 0.71 10.36 7.80
C THR A 85 1.98 10.90 8.47
N GLN A 86 2.57 10.15 9.41
CA GLN A 86 3.74 10.58 10.20
C GLN A 86 5.07 10.06 9.65
N PHE A 87 5.07 9.06 8.75
CA PHE A 87 6.30 8.44 8.26
C PHE A 87 6.86 9.11 7.00
N GLU A 88 8.17 9.40 7.03
CA GLU A 88 8.90 9.97 5.90
C GLU A 88 8.98 9.01 4.71
N ASN A 89 8.94 7.70 4.95
CA ASN A 89 8.90 6.67 3.91
C ASN A 89 7.59 6.70 3.10
N VAL A 90 6.57 7.41 3.56
CA VAL A 90 5.27 7.52 2.89
C VAL A 90 5.14 8.90 2.26
N ARG A 91 4.96 8.93 0.93
CA ARG A 91 4.71 10.17 0.20
C ARG A 91 3.31 10.68 0.58
N GLN A 92 3.27 11.89 1.13
CA GLN A 92 2.03 12.57 1.48
C GLN A 92 1.38 13.24 0.25
N PRO A 93 0.04 13.34 0.19
CA PRO A 93 -0.92 12.78 1.14
C PRO A 93 -1.10 11.27 0.99
N VAL A 94 -1.49 10.59 2.08
CA VAL A 94 -1.95 9.19 2.04
C VAL A 94 -3.25 9.11 1.26
N ASN A 95 -3.29 8.27 0.22
CA ASN A 95 -4.51 8.04 -0.57
C ASN A 95 -5.41 7.01 0.13
N ILE A 96 -6.70 6.97 -0.21
CA ILE A 96 -7.67 6.03 0.34
C ILE A 96 -8.29 5.24 -0.80
N VAL A 97 -8.40 3.92 -0.65
CA VAL A 97 -9.04 3.03 -1.61
C VAL A 97 -9.97 2.06 -0.89
N SER A 98 -11.09 1.71 -1.52
CA SER A 98 -11.97 0.64 -1.05
C SER A 98 -12.52 -0.13 -2.25
N HIS A 99 -13.30 -1.18 -2.00
CA HIS A 99 -13.88 -2.03 -3.02
C HIS A 99 -15.32 -2.36 -2.66
N PHE A 100 -16.23 -2.18 -3.62
CA PHE A 100 -17.64 -2.50 -3.42
C PHE A 100 -17.84 -4.01 -3.26
N GLY A 101 -18.68 -4.41 -2.30
CA GLY A 101 -19.08 -5.81 -2.13
C GLY A 101 -20.21 -6.25 -3.06
N ARG A 102 -21.06 -5.31 -3.49
CA ARG A 102 -22.25 -5.52 -4.34
C ARG A 102 -22.47 -4.26 -5.18
N ALA A 103 -21.71 -4.09 -6.25
CA ALA A 103 -21.83 -2.92 -7.14
C ALA A 103 -22.76 -3.14 -8.33
N ASP A 104 -23.01 -4.40 -8.65
CA ASP A 104 -23.75 -4.91 -9.78
C ASP A 104 -25.22 -5.21 -9.46
N GLU A 105 -25.60 -5.06 -8.19
CA GLU A 105 -26.97 -5.18 -7.68
C GLU A 105 -27.59 -3.79 -7.43
#